data_AF-A0A7V6UAF8-F1
#
_entry.id   AF-A0A7V6UAF8-F1
#
_cell.length_a   1.000
_cell.length_b   1.000
_cell.length_c   1.000
_cell.angle_alpha   90.00
_cell.angle_beta   90.00
_cell.angle_gamma   90.00
#
_symmetry.space_group_name_H-M   'P 1'
#
loop_
_entity.id
_entity.type
_entity.pdbx_description
1 polymer ?
#
loop_
_entity_poly.entity_id
_entity_poly.type
_entity_poly.pdbx_seq_one_letter_code
_entity_poly.pdbx_strand_id
1 'polypeptide(L)'
;MDASWVYVGYENEYNMEYEVLIPFEVNGRRIAQGRDGIGRGNSAITSKNKYPEATMRWLDTWFSPDGMRLLRFGVEGEDWRWRDDGKWEVILAEGETTAQKMSYTSAQPGGQLSWWSDHPVLREWWRKQYSDVKDNYDEMVERLLPYYYIPYPQVTIMEETTRELAEYRTALNTYVNDMMTKFITGEASIEAEWDNYVQQIHQLGVKRLLEIYQEAFDALVD
;
A
#
# COMPACT_ATOMS: atom_id res chain seq x y z
N MET A 1 -16.56 2.89 7.70
CA MET A 1 -15.35 2.80 6.87
C MET A 1 -14.95 1.35 6.82
N ASP A 2 -14.64 0.85 5.63
CA ASP A 2 -14.19 -0.52 5.44
C ASP A 2 -12.75 -0.67 5.96
N ALA A 3 -12.46 -1.83 6.53
CA ALA A 3 -11.20 -2.19 7.20
C ALA A 3 -9.99 -2.29 6.26
N SER A 4 -10.23 -2.26 4.94
CA SER A 4 -9.23 -2.33 3.87
C SER A 4 -8.15 -1.24 3.91
N TRP A 5 -8.33 -0.22 4.75
CA TRP A 5 -7.44 0.94 4.89
C TRP A 5 -6.51 0.91 6.10
N VAL A 6 -6.68 -0.04 7.00
CA VAL A 6 -5.78 -0.28 8.15
C VAL A 6 -4.71 -1.27 7.70
N TYR A 7 -3.47 -1.18 8.22
CA TYR A 7 -2.41 -2.14 7.92
C TYR A 7 -2.69 -3.48 8.63
N VAL A 8 -3.69 -4.20 8.15
CA VAL A 8 -4.03 -5.55 8.58
C VAL A 8 -3.32 -6.55 7.67
N GLY A 9 -2.66 -7.54 8.27
CA GLY A 9 -2.11 -8.67 7.51
C GLY A 9 -3.23 -9.38 6.74
N TYR A 10 -2.88 -10.05 5.65
CA TYR A 10 -3.82 -10.96 4.99
C TYR A 10 -4.15 -12.12 5.93
N GLU A 11 -5.39 -12.62 5.87
CA GLU A 11 -5.84 -13.85 6.54
C GLU A 11 -4.78 -14.96 6.35
N ASN A 12 -3.99 -15.24 7.39
CA ASN A 12 -2.96 -16.28 7.35
C ASN A 12 -2.70 -16.84 8.76
N GLU A 13 -2.17 -18.07 8.81
CA GLU A 13 -1.92 -18.79 10.06
C GLU A 13 -0.94 -18.09 11.03
N TYR A 14 -0.04 -17.25 10.51
CA TYR A 14 0.96 -16.53 11.32
C TYR A 14 0.40 -15.28 12.00
N ASN A 15 -0.72 -14.71 11.53
CA ASN A 15 -1.35 -13.56 12.20
C ASN A 15 -1.71 -13.88 13.67
N MET A 16 -1.92 -15.16 13.98
CA MET A 16 -2.26 -15.65 15.31
C MET A 16 -1.07 -15.77 16.26
N GLU A 17 0.17 -15.66 15.78
CA GLU A 17 1.35 -15.68 16.65
C GLU A 17 1.57 -14.33 17.37
N TYR A 18 0.83 -13.29 16.98
CA TYR A 18 1.05 -11.92 17.44
C TYR A 18 -0.22 -11.27 17.99
N GLU A 19 -0.11 -10.62 19.15
CA GLU A 19 -1.16 -9.75 19.68
C GLU A 19 -1.25 -8.47 18.84
N VAL A 20 -2.48 -7.97 18.63
CA VAL A 20 -2.68 -6.68 17.98
C VAL A 20 -2.14 -5.58 18.89
N LEU A 21 -1.09 -4.89 18.45
CA LEU A 21 -0.56 -3.73 19.16
C LEU A 21 -1.32 -2.47 18.73
N ILE A 22 -1.85 -1.72 19.69
CA ILE A 22 -2.40 -0.39 19.42
C ILE A 22 -1.25 0.63 19.31
N PRO A 23 -1.40 1.71 18.51
CA PRO A 23 -0.35 2.71 18.38
C PRO A 23 0.06 3.31 19.72
N PHE A 24 1.34 3.61 19.89
CA PHE A 24 1.82 4.35 21.06
C PHE A 24 1.14 5.70 21.16
N GLU A 25 0.94 6.16 22.39
CA GLU A 25 0.43 7.50 22.64
C GLU A 25 1.57 8.51 22.59
N VAL A 26 1.42 9.52 21.74
CA VAL A 26 2.35 10.64 21.60
C VAL A 26 1.56 11.92 21.71
N ASN A 27 1.90 12.79 22.67
CA ASN A 27 1.20 14.06 22.92
C ASN A 27 -0.33 13.92 23.06
N GLY A 28 -0.79 12.88 23.77
CA GLY A 28 -2.21 12.61 24.01
C GLY A 28 -2.97 12.08 22.79
N ARG A 29 -2.27 11.64 21.74
CA ARG A 29 -2.88 11.08 20.52
C ARG A 29 -2.27 9.74 20.18
N ARG A 30 -3.12 8.83 19.69
CA ARG A 30 -2.74 7.56 19.06
C ARG A 30 -3.12 7.64 17.60
N ILE A 31 -2.22 7.21 16.72
CA ILE A 31 -2.40 7.33 15.28
C ILE A 31 -2.13 5.96 14.65
N ALA A 32 -3.17 5.38 14.05
CA ALA A 32 -3.05 4.30 13.10
C ALA A 32 -3.13 4.91 11.69
N GLN A 33 -2.02 4.87 10.96
CA GLN A 33 -1.96 5.45 9.62
C GLN A 33 -2.88 4.69 8.66
N GLY A 34 -3.79 5.42 8.00
CA GLY A 34 -4.63 4.88 6.95
C GLY A 34 -3.97 4.83 5.58
N ARG A 35 -4.57 4.07 4.66
CA ARG A 35 -4.35 4.16 3.21
C ARG A 35 -5.60 4.68 2.50
N ASP A 36 -5.42 5.34 1.37
CA ASP A 36 -6.49 5.82 0.50
C ASP A 36 -6.88 4.80 -0.58
N GLY A 37 -6.00 3.83 -0.85
CA GLY A 37 -6.24 2.70 -1.73
C GLY A 37 -6.02 2.89 -3.20
N ILE A 38 -5.55 4.06 -3.59
CA ILE A 38 -5.47 4.41 -4.99
C ILE A 38 -4.00 4.40 -5.41
N GLY A 39 -3.62 3.38 -6.19
CA GLY A 39 -2.36 3.39 -6.91
C GLY A 39 -2.50 4.15 -8.23
N ARG A 40 -1.64 5.14 -8.47
CA ARG A 40 -1.55 5.87 -9.76
C ARG A 40 -0.32 5.43 -10.55
N GLY A 41 -0.38 5.56 -11.88
CA GLY A 41 0.77 5.33 -12.75
C GLY A 41 1.05 3.88 -13.14
N ASN A 42 0.11 2.96 -12.89
CA ASN A 42 0.29 1.53 -13.18
C ASN A 42 0.12 1.19 -14.68
N SER A 43 -0.46 2.05 -15.50
CA SER A 43 -0.63 1.80 -16.93
C SER A 43 -0.71 3.11 -17.72
N ALA A 44 -0.21 3.11 -18.96
CA ALA A 44 -0.28 4.25 -19.87
C ALA A 44 -0.58 3.78 -21.30
N ILE A 45 -1.44 4.51 -22.02
CA ILE A 45 -1.70 4.31 -23.44
C ILE A 45 -0.95 5.39 -24.21
N THR A 46 0.06 4.98 -24.99
CA THR A 46 0.86 5.94 -25.76
C THR A 46 0.09 6.49 -26.95
N SER A 47 0.43 7.70 -27.41
CA SER A 47 -0.11 8.31 -28.62
C SER A 47 0.18 7.52 -29.91
N LYS A 48 1.09 6.55 -29.86
CA LYS A 48 1.44 5.68 -31.00
C LYS A 48 0.59 4.40 -31.05
N ASN A 49 -0.23 4.11 -30.04
CA ASN A 49 -1.07 2.93 -30.01
C ASN A 49 -2.16 3.04 -31.08
N LYS A 50 -2.16 2.10 -32.03
CA LYS A 50 -3.15 2.06 -33.12
C LYS A 50 -4.51 1.55 -32.68
N TYR A 51 -4.62 0.95 -31.50
CA TYR A 51 -5.83 0.31 -30.98
C TYR A 51 -6.10 0.67 -29.50
N PRO A 52 -6.24 1.96 -29.16
CA PRO A 52 -6.40 2.40 -27.77
C PRO A 52 -7.65 1.79 -27.11
N GLU A 53 -8.75 1.64 -27.84
CA GLU A 53 -9.99 1.03 -27.34
C GLU A 53 -9.82 -0.46 -26.98
N ALA A 54 -9.07 -1.21 -27.80
CA ALA A 54 -8.78 -2.62 -27.52
C ALA A 54 -7.86 -2.77 -26.32
N THR A 55 -6.85 -1.89 -26.20
CA THR A 55 -6.00 -1.83 -25.01
C THR A 55 -6.80 -1.47 -23.76
N MET A 56 -7.76 -0.54 -23.84
CA MET A 56 -8.62 -0.20 -22.72
C MET A 56 -9.49 -1.39 -22.29
N ARG A 57 -10.11 -2.12 -23.24
CA ARG A 57 -10.86 -3.35 -22.92
C ARG A 57 -9.98 -4.42 -22.26
N TRP A 58 -8.73 -4.56 -22.72
CA TRP A 58 -7.78 -5.48 -22.09
C TRP A 58 -7.40 -5.06 -20.67
N LEU A 59 -7.21 -3.76 -20.42
CA LEU A 59 -6.94 -3.23 -19.09
C LEU A 59 -8.14 -3.44 -18.15
N ASP A 60 -9.36 -3.20 -18.65
CA ASP A 60 -10.60 -3.37 -17.89
C ASP A 60 -10.82 -4.82 -17.43
N THR A 61 -10.38 -5.81 -18.22
CA THR A 61 -10.40 -7.23 -17.81
C THR A 61 -9.72 -7.44 -16.46
N TRP A 62 -8.64 -6.72 -16.16
CA TRP A 62 -7.89 -6.86 -14.90
C TRP A 62 -8.62 -6.31 -13.66
N PHE A 63 -9.71 -5.58 -13.85
CA PHE A 63 -10.60 -5.12 -12.78
C PHE A 63 -11.76 -6.08 -12.52
N SER A 64 -11.88 -7.16 -13.30
CA SER A 64 -12.86 -8.23 -13.09
C SER A 64 -12.33 -9.32 -12.13
N PRO A 65 -13.21 -10.07 -11.43
CA PRO A 65 -12.81 -11.19 -10.58
C PRO A 65 -11.94 -12.22 -11.30
N ASP A 66 -12.31 -12.58 -12.53
CA ASP A 66 -11.60 -13.61 -13.29
C ASP A 66 -10.24 -13.11 -13.78
N GLY A 67 -10.17 -11.87 -14.26
CA GLY A 67 -8.89 -11.24 -14.62
C GLY A 67 -7.96 -11.15 -13.43
N MET A 68 -8.47 -10.83 -12.25
CA MET A 68 -7.66 -10.77 -11.03
C MET A 68 -7.18 -12.16 -10.56
N ARG A 69 -8.01 -13.19 -10.64
CA ARG A 69 -7.58 -14.58 -10.35
C ARG A 69 -6.49 -15.01 -11.33
N LEU A 70 -6.66 -14.71 -12.61
CA LEU A 70 -5.66 -14.98 -13.64
C LEU A 70 -4.34 -14.27 -13.33
N LEU A 71 -4.38 -12.97 -12.98
CA LEU A 71 -3.18 -12.22 -12.62
C LEU A 71 -2.46 -12.80 -11.40
N ARG A 72 -3.21 -13.29 -10.41
CA ARG A 72 -2.67 -13.68 -9.10
C ARG A 72 -2.22 -15.13 -9.05
N PHE A 73 -2.96 -16.02 -9.69
CA PHE A 73 -2.81 -17.47 -9.54
C PHE A 73 -2.55 -18.21 -10.86
N GLY A 74 -2.76 -17.57 -12.01
CA GLY A 74 -2.68 -18.22 -13.31
C GLY A 74 -3.99 -18.89 -13.72
N VAL A 75 -3.89 -19.92 -14.55
CA VAL A 75 -5.02 -20.54 -15.24
C VAL A 75 -5.68 -21.61 -14.35
N GLU A 76 -7.01 -21.56 -14.23
CA GLU A 76 -7.77 -22.60 -13.53
C GLU A 76 -7.64 -23.95 -14.26
N GLY A 77 -7.36 -25.02 -13.51
CA GLY A 77 -7.10 -26.37 -14.02
C GLY A 77 -5.63 -26.64 -14.35
N GLU A 78 -4.80 -25.60 -14.53
CA GLU A 78 -3.36 -25.74 -14.81
C GLU A 78 -2.51 -25.31 -13.61
N ASP A 79 -2.81 -24.15 -13.03
CA ASP A 79 -2.04 -23.55 -11.93
C ASP A 79 -2.74 -23.64 -10.58
N TRP A 80 -4.07 -23.68 -10.58
CA TRP A 80 -4.89 -23.84 -9.38
C TRP A 80 -6.23 -24.51 -9.73
N ARG A 81 -6.94 -25.05 -8.73
CA ARG A 81 -8.26 -25.64 -8.93
C ARG A 81 -9.14 -25.51 -7.69
N TRP A 82 -10.44 -25.65 -7.90
CA TRP A 82 -11.39 -25.86 -6.81
C TRP A 82 -11.26 -27.25 -6.20
N ARG A 83 -11.54 -27.30 -4.90
CA ARG A 83 -11.73 -28.49 -4.09
C ARG A 83 -13.23 -28.74 -3.88
N ASP A 84 -13.56 -29.96 -3.46
CA ASP A 84 -14.96 -30.37 -3.24
C ASP A 84 -15.65 -29.64 -2.07
N ASP A 85 -14.87 -29.14 -1.11
CA ASP A 85 -15.36 -28.30 0.01
C ASP A 85 -15.60 -26.84 -0.41
N GLY A 86 -15.39 -26.53 -1.70
CA GLY A 86 -15.55 -25.20 -2.26
C GLY A 86 -14.42 -24.23 -1.89
N LYS A 87 -13.31 -24.72 -1.35
CA LYS A 87 -12.02 -24.01 -1.24
C LYS A 87 -11.19 -24.24 -2.50
N TRP A 88 -10.03 -23.62 -2.61
CA TRP A 88 -9.12 -23.81 -3.74
C TRP A 88 -7.73 -24.25 -3.28
N GLU A 89 -6.99 -24.83 -4.20
CA GLU A 89 -5.59 -25.21 -4.00
C GLU A 89 -4.75 -24.89 -5.24
N VAL A 90 -3.49 -24.56 -5.02
CA VAL A 90 -2.50 -24.38 -6.08
C VAL A 90 -2.02 -25.77 -6.52
N ILE A 91 -1.94 -25.98 -7.83
CA ILE A 91 -1.42 -27.22 -8.42
C ILE A 91 0.10 -27.13 -8.41
N LEU A 92 0.76 -27.89 -7.53
CA LEU A 92 2.21 -27.85 -7.34
C LEU A 92 2.90 -29.03 -8.05
N ALA A 93 4.07 -28.77 -8.62
CA ALA A 93 4.98 -29.83 -9.03
C ALA A 93 5.64 -30.50 -7.81
N GLU A 94 6.24 -31.69 -8.00
CA GLU A 94 6.97 -32.37 -6.93
C GLU A 94 8.14 -31.51 -6.41
N GLY A 95 8.18 -31.28 -5.10
CA GLY A 95 9.20 -30.45 -4.44
C GLY A 95 9.00 -28.94 -4.59
N GLU A 96 7.92 -28.50 -5.24
CA GLU A 96 7.59 -27.09 -5.41
C GLU A 96 6.78 -26.53 -4.24
N THR A 97 7.12 -25.31 -3.82
CA THR A 97 6.35 -24.54 -2.85
C THR A 97 5.32 -23.64 -3.54
N THR A 98 4.24 -23.29 -2.84
CA THR A 98 3.26 -22.30 -3.30
C THR A 98 3.92 -20.97 -3.69
N ALA A 99 4.90 -20.51 -2.90
CA ALA A 99 5.63 -19.28 -3.20
C ALA A 99 6.41 -19.37 -4.52
N GLN A 100 7.06 -20.51 -4.79
CA GLN A 100 7.75 -20.75 -6.05
C GLN A 100 6.77 -20.77 -7.23
N LYS A 101 5.68 -21.55 -7.14
CA LYS A 101 4.66 -21.61 -8.19
C LYS A 101 4.11 -20.22 -8.51
N MET A 102 3.68 -19.48 -7.50
CA MET A 102 3.15 -18.12 -7.66
C MET A 102 4.19 -17.13 -8.22
N SER A 103 5.49 -17.37 -8.04
CA SER A 103 6.53 -16.46 -8.55
C SER A 103 6.60 -16.39 -10.07
N TYR A 104 6.16 -17.44 -10.78
CA TYR A 104 6.19 -17.49 -12.24
C TYR A 104 4.80 -17.65 -12.89
N THR A 105 3.75 -18.03 -12.15
CA THR A 105 2.37 -18.04 -12.67
C THR A 105 1.67 -16.70 -12.49
N SER A 106 2.07 -15.92 -11.47
CA SER A 106 1.58 -14.57 -11.29
C SER A 106 2.11 -13.68 -12.42
N ALA A 107 1.19 -13.02 -13.14
CA ALA A 107 1.54 -11.96 -14.07
C ALA A 107 1.97 -10.65 -13.36
N GLN A 108 2.22 -10.72 -12.04
CA GLN A 108 2.78 -9.66 -11.22
C GLN A 108 4.21 -9.97 -10.73
N PRO A 109 5.21 -10.24 -11.60
CA PRO A 109 6.60 -10.37 -11.16
C PRO A 109 7.19 -8.99 -10.82
N GLY A 110 6.67 -8.34 -9.78
CA GLY A 110 7.07 -6.99 -9.33
C GLY A 110 5.95 -5.93 -9.26
N GLY A 111 4.67 -6.29 -9.51
CA GLY A 111 3.50 -5.53 -9.05
C GLY A 111 3.17 -4.20 -9.76
N GLN A 112 2.93 -4.20 -11.07
CA GLN A 112 2.62 -2.95 -11.80
C GLN A 112 1.40 -3.00 -12.74
N LEU A 113 0.62 -4.08 -12.78
CA LEU A 113 -0.64 -4.07 -13.55
C LEU A 113 -1.76 -3.42 -12.72
N SER A 114 -2.58 -2.60 -13.38
CA SER A 114 -3.75 -1.97 -12.76
C SER A 114 -4.82 -3.02 -12.46
N TRP A 115 -5.29 -3.09 -11.21
CA TRP A 115 -6.27 -4.07 -10.74
C TRP A 115 -6.99 -3.55 -9.47
N TRP A 116 -8.14 -4.13 -9.13
CA TRP A 116 -8.92 -3.73 -7.95
C TRP A 116 -8.80 -4.74 -6.82
N SER A 117 -7.75 -4.63 -6.00
CA SER A 117 -7.41 -5.60 -4.94
C SER A 117 -8.53 -5.91 -3.93
N ASP A 118 -9.50 -5.01 -3.75
CA ASP A 118 -10.61 -5.13 -2.80
C ASP A 118 -11.97 -5.38 -3.47
N HIS A 119 -11.97 -6.10 -4.60
CA HIS A 119 -13.22 -6.50 -5.26
C HIS A 119 -14.05 -7.42 -4.35
N PRO A 120 -15.37 -7.19 -4.14
CA PRO A 120 -16.20 -7.98 -3.20
C PRO A 120 -16.15 -9.50 -3.43
N VAL A 121 -16.20 -9.94 -4.69
CA VAL A 121 -16.07 -11.37 -5.06
C VAL A 121 -14.75 -11.98 -4.60
N LEU A 122 -13.65 -11.23 -4.63
CA LEU A 122 -12.36 -11.74 -4.14
C LEU A 122 -12.25 -11.68 -2.62
N ARG A 123 -12.90 -10.71 -1.98
CA ARG A 123 -13.02 -10.70 -0.53
C ARG A 123 -13.74 -11.95 -0.03
N GLU A 124 -14.85 -12.32 -0.67
CA GLU A 124 -15.56 -13.57 -0.37
C GLU A 124 -14.70 -14.81 -0.66
N TRP A 125 -13.97 -14.79 -1.78
CA TRP A 125 -13.03 -15.84 -2.16
C TRP A 125 -11.99 -16.12 -1.06
N TRP A 126 -11.34 -15.07 -0.56
CA TRP A 126 -10.33 -15.18 0.51
C TRP A 126 -10.95 -15.63 1.83
N ARG A 127 -12.04 -14.97 2.26
CA ARG A 127 -12.76 -15.34 3.49
C ARG A 127 -13.20 -16.79 3.50
N LYS A 128 -13.64 -17.32 2.36
CA LYS A 128 -14.03 -18.74 2.24
C LYS A 128 -12.82 -19.66 2.34
N GLN A 129 -11.68 -19.29 1.76
CA GLN A 129 -10.46 -20.08 1.85
C GLN A 129 -10.01 -20.26 3.30
N TYR A 130 -10.08 -19.17 4.07
CA TYR A 130 -9.59 -19.10 5.44
C TYR A 130 -10.69 -19.17 6.50
N SER A 131 -11.92 -19.58 6.13
CA SER A 131 -13.07 -19.62 7.05
C SER A 131 -12.88 -20.49 8.29
N ASP A 132 -12.03 -21.51 8.18
CA ASP A 132 -11.77 -22.47 9.24
C ASP A 132 -10.50 -22.10 10.04
N VAL A 133 -9.81 -21.05 9.62
CA VAL A 133 -8.67 -20.48 10.32
C VAL A 133 -9.22 -19.39 11.23
N LYS A 134 -8.93 -19.50 12.53
CA LYS A 134 -9.16 -18.39 13.45
C LYS A 134 -8.20 -17.27 13.04
N ASP A 135 -8.72 -16.13 12.62
CA ASP A 135 -7.94 -14.93 12.28
C ASP A 135 -8.22 -13.82 13.29
N ASN A 136 -7.28 -12.89 13.44
CA ASN A 136 -7.42 -11.70 14.27
C ASN A 136 -7.83 -10.45 13.47
N TYR A 137 -8.15 -10.58 12.18
CA TYR A 137 -8.55 -9.45 11.33
C TYR A 137 -9.64 -8.57 11.97
N ASP A 138 -10.76 -9.17 12.40
CA ASP A 138 -11.85 -8.41 13.02
C ASP A 138 -11.40 -7.72 14.32
N GLU A 139 -10.57 -8.38 15.12
CA GLU A 139 -9.97 -7.79 16.33
C GLU A 139 -9.02 -6.63 15.98
N MET A 140 -8.19 -6.78 14.94
CA MET A 140 -7.30 -5.73 14.46
C MET A 140 -8.09 -4.50 14.03
N VAL A 141 -9.15 -4.71 13.27
CA VAL A 141 -10.04 -3.64 12.82
C VAL A 141 -10.68 -2.95 14.01
N GLU A 142 -11.27 -3.70 14.93
CA GLU A 142 -11.91 -3.14 16.13
C GLU A 142 -10.94 -2.31 16.97
N ARG A 143 -9.70 -2.79 17.14
CA ARG A 143 -8.69 -2.15 17.99
C ARG A 143 -7.98 -0.97 17.33
N LEU A 144 -7.86 -0.95 16.00
CA LEU A 144 -7.12 0.09 15.27
C LEU A 144 -8.01 1.17 14.67
N LEU A 145 -9.24 0.84 14.28
CA LEU A 145 -10.17 1.79 13.66
C LEU A 145 -10.45 3.06 14.50
N PRO A 146 -10.54 2.99 15.85
CA PRO A 146 -10.68 4.19 16.68
C PRO A 146 -9.52 5.19 16.55
N TYR A 147 -8.35 4.72 16.11
CA TYR A 147 -7.14 5.51 15.92
C TYR A 147 -6.84 5.81 14.46
N TYR A 148 -7.74 5.44 13.54
CA TYR A 148 -7.54 5.62 12.11
C TYR A 148 -7.38 7.10 11.78
N TYR A 149 -6.26 7.43 11.15
CA TYR A 149 -5.98 8.77 10.65
C TYR A 149 -6.10 8.79 9.14
N ILE A 150 -6.97 9.67 8.63
CA ILE A 150 -7.17 9.86 7.20
C ILE A 150 -5.85 10.33 6.60
N PRO A 151 -5.28 9.60 5.62
CA PRO A 151 -4.03 10.01 5.01
C PRO A 151 -4.20 11.30 4.22
N TYR A 152 -3.10 12.04 4.06
CA TYR A 152 -3.06 13.15 3.11
C TYR A 152 -3.40 12.62 1.70
N PRO A 153 -4.35 13.23 0.98
CA PRO A 153 -4.84 12.67 -0.29
C PRO A 153 -3.79 12.75 -1.39
N GLN A 154 -3.98 11.96 -2.43
CA GLN A 154 -3.16 12.00 -3.64
C GLN A 154 -3.49 13.27 -4.44
N VAL A 155 -2.77 14.35 -4.14
CA VAL A 155 -2.85 15.62 -4.86
C VAL A 155 -2.07 15.55 -6.18
N THR A 156 -2.49 16.34 -7.16
CA THR A 156 -1.72 16.56 -8.39
C THR A 156 -0.99 17.88 -8.26
N ILE A 157 0.34 17.86 -8.40
CA ILE A 157 1.18 19.05 -8.31
C ILE A 157 1.56 19.47 -9.73
N MET A 158 1.49 20.77 -10.02
CA MET A 158 1.82 21.30 -11.35
C MET A 158 3.27 21.01 -11.73
N GLU A 159 3.54 20.86 -13.02
CA GLU A 159 4.86 20.47 -13.55
C GLU A 159 5.96 21.46 -13.15
N GLU A 160 5.67 22.76 -13.17
CA GLU A 160 6.60 23.83 -12.78
C GLU A 160 7.01 23.76 -11.31
N THR A 161 6.08 23.42 -10.42
CA THR A 161 6.31 23.29 -8.97
C THR A 161 6.92 21.93 -8.61
N THR A 162 6.82 20.93 -9.50
CA THR A 162 7.33 19.57 -9.26
C THR A 162 8.85 19.55 -9.10
N ARG A 163 9.58 20.39 -9.85
CA ARG A 163 11.05 20.48 -9.75
C ARG A 163 11.49 21.09 -8.43
N GLU A 164 10.89 22.22 -8.06
CA GLU A 164 11.10 22.91 -6.77
C GLU A 164 10.82 21.96 -5.60
N LEU A 165 9.69 21.24 -5.65
CA LEU A 165 9.33 20.25 -4.65
C LEU A 165 10.38 19.13 -4.52
N ALA A 166 10.88 18.61 -5.65
CA ALA A 166 11.85 17.51 -5.65
C ALA A 166 13.17 17.92 -4.97
N GLU A 167 13.62 19.15 -5.18
CA GLU A 167 14.82 19.72 -4.54
C GLU A 167 14.64 19.80 -3.02
N TYR A 168 13.55 20.41 -2.54
CA TYR A 168 13.26 20.49 -1.11
C TYR A 168 13.12 19.11 -0.46
N ARG A 169 12.37 18.19 -1.09
CA ARG A 169 12.19 16.82 -0.58
C ARG A 169 13.51 16.09 -0.45
N THR A 170 14.40 16.22 -1.43
CA THR A 170 15.69 15.52 -1.43
C THR A 170 16.56 16.03 -0.28
N ALA A 171 16.73 17.36 -0.18
CA ALA A 171 17.53 17.97 0.87
C ALA A 171 17.00 17.65 2.28
N LEU A 172 15.68 17.76 2.48
CA LEU A 172 15.02 17.44 3.75
C LEU A 172 15.16 15.95 4.09
N ASN A 173 14.90 15.04 3.15
CA ASN A 173 14.99 13.60 3.41
C ASN A 173 16.42 13.19 3.78
N THR A 174 17.43 13.71 3.09
CA THR A 174 18.84 13.43 3.42
C THR A 174 19.16 13.87 4.84
N TYR A 175 18.79 15.09 5.21
CA TYR A 175 19.06 15.63 6.54
C TYR A 175 18.30 14.90 7.65
N VAL A 176 17.00 14.64 7.45
CA VAL A 176 16.15 13.94 8.42
C VAL A 176 16.66 12.51 8.64
N ASN A 177 17.01 11.78 7.59
CA ASN A 177 17.50 10.40 7.72
C ASN A 177 18.88 10.33 8.39
N ASP A 178 19.77 11.27 8.09
CA ASP A 178 21.09 11.36 8.75
C ASP A 178 20.94 11.66 10.25
N MET A 179 20.17 12.67 10.61
CA MET A 179 19.96 13.03 12.02
C MET A 179 19.19 11.95 12.78
N MET A 180 18.18 11.32 12.16
CA MET A 180 17.49 10.17 12.74
C MET A 180 18.48 9.03 13.05
N THR A 181 19.38 8.73 12.11
CA THR A 181 20.42 7.71 12.33
C THR A 181 21.29 8.06 13.52
N LYS A 182 21.78 9.30 13.60
CA LYS A 182 22.62 9.79 14.71
C LYS A 182 21.91 9.78 16.06
N PHE A 183 20.61 10.11 16.09
CA PHE A 183 19.81 10.04 17.30
C PHE A 183 19.61 8.60 17.76
N ILE A 184 19.37 7.66 16.84
CA ILE A 184 19.18 6.24 17.17
C ILE A 184 20.50 5.60 17.66
N THR A 185 21.62 5.91 17.01
CA THR A 185 22.93 5.35 17.38
C THR A 185 23.54 6.03 18.61
N GLY A 186 22.98 7.16 19.05
CA GLY A 186 23.52 7.97 20.14
C GLY A 186 24.74 8.81 19.76
N GLU A 187 25.05 8.92 18.47
CA GLU A 187 26.08 9.84 17.96
C GLU A 187 25.69 11.31 18.19
N ALA A 188 24.39 11.60 18.21
CA ALA A 188 23.83 12.88 18.62
C ALA A 188 22.78 12.69 19.72
N SER A 189 22.73 13.62 20.69
CA SER A 189 21.69 13.65 21.72
C SER A 189 20.44 14.31 21.16
N ILE A 190 19.31 13.57 21.13
CA ILE A 190 18.03 14.12 20.69
C ILE A 190 17.59 15.32 21.55
N GLU A 191 17.80 15.25 22.86
CA GLU A 191 17.40 16.31 23.80
C GLU A 191 18.21 17.59 23.61
N ALA A 192 19.49 17.47 23.26
CA ALA A 192 20.37 18.63 23.10
C ALA A 192 20.30 19.27 21.71
N GLU A 193 20.09 18.46 20.67
CA GLU A 193 20.16 18.91 19.27
C GLU A 193 18.79 19.16 18.63
N TRP A 194 17.68 18.94 19.34
CA TRP A 194 16.33 19.08 18.78
C TRP A 194 16.06 20.45 18.16
N ASP A 195 16.39 21.53 18.86
CA ASP A 195 16.14 22.89 18.38
C ASP A 195 16.96 23.21 17.13
N ASN A 196 18.23 22.76 17.08
CA ASN A 196 19.09 22.90 15.91
C ASN A 196 18.53 22.10 14.72
N TYR A 197 18.06 20.88 14.97
CA TYR A 197 17.42 20.02 13.98
C TYR A 197 16.19 20.70 13.35
N VAL A 198 15.29 21.25 14.17
CA VAL A 198 14.11 21.97 13.71
C VAL A 198 14.50 23.22 12.91
N GLN A 199 15.47 24.01 13.38
CA GLN A 199 15.95 25.19 12.65
C GLN A 199 16.53 24.82 11.29
N GLN A 200 17.32 23.76 11.20
CA GLN A 200 17.89 23.30 9.94
C GLN A 200 16.81 22.82 8.97
N ILE A 201 15.77 22.12 9.44
CA ILE A 201 14.59 21.77 8.63
C ILE A 201 13.92 23.02 8.05
N HIS A 202 13.76 24.09 8.84
CA HIS A 202 13.22 25.35 8.33
C HIS A 202 14.13 25.98 7.26
N GLN A 203 15.44 25.99 7.48
CA GLN A 203 16.42 26.50 6.51
C GLN A 203 16.44 25.69 5.20
N LEU A 204 16.18 24.38 5.28
CA LEU A 204 16.06 23.49 4.13
C LEU A 204 14.75 23.65 3.36
N GLY A 205 13.86 24.57 3.77
CA GLY A 205 12.70 24.95 2.98
C GLY A 205 11.42 24.18 3.29
N VAL A 206 11.30 23.54 4.46
CA VAL A 206 10.07 22.80 4.83
C VAL A 206 8.81 23.65 4.71
N LYS A 207 8.91 24.96 5.00
CA LYS A 207 7.76 25.87 4.94
C LYS A 207 7.22 25.96 3.52
N ARG A 208 8.10 26.15 2.53
CA ARG A 208 7.71 26.22 1.12
C ARG A 208 7.19 24.86 0.63
N LEU A 209 7.80 23.76 1.06
CA LEU A 209 7.30 22.42 0.78
C LEU A 209 5.86 22.22 1.28
N LEU A 210 5.56 22.67 2.51
CA LEU A 210 4.21 22.56 3.08
C LEU A 210 3.20 23.45 2.34
N GLU A 211 3.60 24.67 1.95
CA GLU A 211 2.77 25.56 1.13
C GLU A 211 2.39 24.92 -0.21
N ILE A 212 3.36 24.32 -0.92
CA ILE A 212 3.10 23.60 -2.19
C ILE A 212 2.09 22.47 -2.00
N TYR A 213 2.24 21.68 -0.92
CA TYR A 213 1.26 20.65 -0.62
C TYR A 213 -0.11 21.26 -0.34
N GLN A 214 -0.20 22.28 0.53
CA GLN A 214 -1.46 22.93 0.86
C GLN A 214 -2.17 23.51 -0.38
N GLU A 215 -1.45 24.20 -1.27
CA GLU A 215 -2.00 24.71 -2.53
C GLU A 215 -2.59 23.58 -3.39
N ALA A 216 -1.91 22.44 -3.47
CA ALA A 216 -2.39 21.28 -4.23
C ALA A 216 -3.56 20.56 -3.55
N PHE A 217 -3.67 20.63 -2.22
CA PHE A 217 -4.82 20.14 -1.48
C PHE A 217 -6.03 21.04 -1.70
N ASP A 218 -5.86 22.35 -1.57
CA ASP A 218 -6.92 23.34 -1.78
C ASP A 218 -7.51 23.19 -3.19
N ALA A 219 -6.66 23.07 -4.22
CA ALA A 219 -7.08 22.82 -5.59
C ALA A 219 -7.79 21.47 -5.83
N LEU A 220 -7.64 20.49 -4.92
CA LEU A 220 -8.35 19.21 -4.99
C LEU A 220 -9.76 19.29 -4.39
N VAL A 221 -9.97 20.17 -3.41
CA VAL A 221 -11.23 20.26 -2.65
C VAL A 221 -12.15 21.40 -3.13
N ASP A 222 -11.64 22.29 -3.98
CA ASP A 222 -12.41 23.27 -4.76
C ASP A 222 -13.22 22.63 -5.91
#